data_AF-A0A420YF03-F1
#
_entry.id   AF-A0A420YF03-F1
#
_cell.length_a   1.000
_cell.length_b   1.000
_cell.length_c   1.000
_cell.angle_alpha   90.00
_cell.angle_beta   90.00
_cell.angle_gamma   90.00
#
_symmetry.space_group_name_H-M   'P 1'
#
loop_
_entity.id
_entity.type
_entity.pdbx_description
1 polymer ?
#
loop_
_entity_poly.entity_id
_entity_poly.type
_entity_poly.pdbx_seq_one_letter_code
_entity_poly.pdbx_strand_id
1 'polypeptide(L)'
;MADSDSFDPHNVDLDTADLASIICYVNAGGNDYDGRLGARISAVFVILIASFLATTFPVAAKRIPRLRVPNYVYLFARYFGSGVIIATAFIHLLDPAYDEIGPASCVGLTGGWASYTWPPAIALTSVMLIFLLDFGAEYYVERKYGFAHSHDVELSTASGINPPTQPNRQSSHQFLHSADQDCVVNPAVQVAGNNDIPSAERAGSFDKHALAETIDGKSLDDSIYGERAFRQQIAAFLILEFGVIFHSVIIGLNLGVAGEEFPTLYPVIVFHQAFEGLGIGARLSVIPFPRGLKWMPWVLCAAYGLTTPISIAIGIGLSTQYNSGSFTANVVSGVLDSISAGILIFTGLVEMLARDFLFNPNRTRNTKDIIFMLVCLFLGVGIMALLGKWA
;
A
#
# COMPACT_ATOMS: atom_id res chain seq x y z
N MET A 1 -25.59 -20.60 27.78
CA MET A 1 -26.92 -20.07 28.13
C MET A 1 -26.90 -19.83 29.62
N ALA A 2 -26.52 -18.62 30.04
CA ALA A 2 -26.59 -18.18 31.42
C ALA A 2 -27.82 -17.27 31.53
N ASP A 3 -28.53 -17.40 32.64
CA ASP A 3 -29.89 -16.92 32.85
C ASP A 3 -30.06 -15.42 32.62
N SER A 4 -31.13 -15.12 31.89
CA SER A 4 -31.71 -13.82 31.63
C SER A 4 -32.43 -13.29 32.88
N ASP A 5 -31.71 -13.02 33.97
CA ASP A 5 -32.20 -12.07 34.96
C ASP A 5 -31.94 -10.66 34.41
N SER A 6 -33.04 -9.92 34.29
CA SER A 6 -33.27 -8.85 33.34
C SER A 6 -32.28 -7.68 33.45
N PHE A 7 -31.32 -7.60 32.52
CA PHE A 7 -30.72 -6.32 32.18
C PHE A 7 -31.84 -5.44 31.62
N ASP A 8 -32.35 -4.51 32.44
CA ASP A 8 -33.30 -3.49 32.02
C ASP A 8 -32.51 -2.26 31.53
N PRO A 9 -32.40 -2.05 30.21
CA PRO A 9 -31.64 -0.94 29.66
C PRO A 9 -32.22 0.44 30.03
N HIS A 10 -33.45 0.50 30.53
CA HIS A 10 -34.11 1.74 30.93
C HIS A 10 -34.00 2.03 32.43
N ASN A 11 -33.46 1.09 33.21
CA ASN A 11 -33.23 1.24 34.65
C ASN A 11 -31.93 0.55 35.09
N VAL A 12 -30.80 1.12 34.64
CA VAL A 12 -29.45 0.59 34.90
C VAL A 12 -28.86 1.26 36.15
N ASP A 13 -28.50 0.44 37.15
CA ASP A 13 -27.66 0.86 38.26
C ASP A 13 -26.19 0.61 37.91
N LEU A 14 -25.41 1.69 37.77
CA LEU A 14 -24.01 1.65 37.33
C LEU A 14 -23.07 0.98 38.34
N ASP A 15 -23.49 0.83 39.61
CA ASP A 15 -22.69 0.16 40.63
C ASP A 15 -22.86 -1.37 40.61
N THR A 16 -23.89 -1.88 39.94
CA THR A 16 -24.24 -3.32 39.94
C THR A 16 -24.37 -3.94 38.55
N ALA A 17 -24.58 -3.13 37.51
CA ALA A 17 -24.74 -3.61 36.15
C ALA A 17 -23.40 -4.06 35.53
N ASP A 18 -23.48 -5.15 34.76
CA ASP A 18 -22.34 -5.65 34.00
C ASP A 18 -21.99 -4.68 32.85
N LEU A 19 -20.73 -4.25 32.83
CA LEU A 19 -20.22 -3.29 31.85
C LEU A 19 -20.37 -3.80 30.41
N ALA A 20 -20.19 -5.11 30.19
CA ALA A 20 -20.32 -5.71 28.86
C ALA A 20 -21.77 -5.61 28.35
N SER A 21 -22.74 -5.86 29.22
CA SER A 21 -24.17 -5.75 28.90
C SER A 21 -24.58 -4.32 28.52
N ILE A 22 -24.05 -3.31 29.22
CA ILE A 22 -24.28 -1.89 28.89
C ILE A 22 -23.66 -1.54 27.53
N ILE A 23 -22.38 -1.83 27.33
CA ILE A 23 -21.66 -1.47 26.10
C ILE A 23 -22.24 -2.19 24.90
N CYS A 24 -22.58 -3.47 25.03
CA CYS A 24 -23.21 -4.23 23.96
C CYS A 24 -24.60 -3.74 23.63
N TYR A 25 -25.39 -3.30 24.61
CA TYR A 25 -26.71 -2.72 24.34
C TYR A 25 -26.60 -1.37 23.62
N VAL A 26 -25.69 -0.50 24.06
CA VAL A 26 -25.47 0.81 23.42
C VAL A 26 -24.92 0.64 22.00
N ASN A 27 -23.96 -0.27 21.81
CA ASN A 27 -23.32 -0.51 20.51
C ASN A 27 -24.27 -1.22 19.54
N ALA A 28 -25.02 -2.22 20.01
CA ALA A 28 -26.05 -2.88 19.21
C ALA A 28 -27.31 -2.02 19.00
N GLY A 29 -27.24 -0.71 19.27
CA GLY A 29 -28.28 0.29 19.09
C GLY A 29 -29.14 0.03 17.84
N GLY A 30 -30.39 0.49 17.91
CA GLY A 30 -31.32 0.31 16.81
C GLY A 30 -30.74 0.82 15.48
N ASN A 31 -31.38 0.47 14.39
CA ASN A 31 -31.02 1.03 13.10
C ASN A 31 -31.28 2.55 13.10
N ASP A 32 -30.21 3.34 13.22
CA ASP A 32 -30.23 4.80 13.36
C ASP A 32 -30.57 5.55 12.05
N TYR A 33 -31.02 4.83 11.03
CA TYR A 33 -31.37 5.39 9.74
C TYR A 33 -32.44 6.49 9.84
N ASP A 34 -32.03 7.73 9.55
CA ASP A 34 -32.83 8.95 9.75
C ASP A 34 -33.71 9.35 8.54
N GLY A 35 -33.74 8.52 7.48
CA GLY A 35 -34.62 8.74 6.33
C GLY A 35 -34.18 9.79 5.32
N ARG A 36 -32.97 10.37 5.40
CA ARG A 36 -32.46 11.40 4.45
C ARG A 36 -32.08 10.85 3.07
N LEU A 37 -33.02 10.19 2.39
CA LEU A 37 -32.79 9.47 1.13
C LEU A 37 -32.18 10.34 0.02
N GLY A 38 -32.68 11.58 -0.16
CA GLY A 38 -32.19 12.48 -1.22
C GLY A 38 -30.71 12.85 -1.06
N ALA A 39 -30.27 13.11 0.17
CA ALA A 39 -28.87 13.44 0.45
C ALA A 39 -27.96 12.21 0.27
N ARG A 40 -28.42 11.01 0.63
CA ARG A 40 -27.70 9.75 0.42
C ARG A 40 -27.56 9.38 -1.05
N ILE A 41 -28.61 9.56 -1.84
CA ILE A 41 -28.55 9.41 -3.30
C ILE A 41 -27.54 10.41 -3.89
N SER A 42 -27.51 11.65 -3.40
CA SER A 42 -26.51 12.63 -3.84
C SER A 42 -25.08 12.16 -3.53
N ALA A 43 -24.86 11.51 -2.37
CA ALA A 43 -23.55 11.02 -1.96
C ALA A 43 -22.99 9.98 -2.94
N VAL A 44 -23.83 9.09 -3.48
CA VAL A 44 -23.43 8.11 -4.51
C VAL A 44 -22.78 8.81 -5.70
N PHE A 45 -23.42 9.86 -6.24
CA PHE A 45 -22.91 10.56 -7.43
C PHE A 45 -21.70 11.46 -7.12
N VAL A 46 -21.73 12.17 -5.99
CA VAL A 46 -20.64 13.08 -5.62
C VAL A 46 -19.36 12.29 -5.32
N ILE A 47 -19.45 11.21 -4.55
CA ILE A 47 -18.31 10.36 -4.24
C ILE A 47 -17.79 9.68 -5.51
N LEU A 48 -18.68 9.18 -6.38
CA LEU A 48 -18.30 8.59 -7.65
C LEU A 48 -17.47 9.56 -8.51
N ILE A 49 -17.94 10.79 -8.67
CA ILE A 49 -17.25 11.80 -9.49
C ILE A 49 -15.93 12.19 -8.83
N ALA A 50 -15.93 12.48 -7.52
CA ALA A 50 -14.75 12.93 -6.79
C ALA A 50 -13.65 11.85 -6.78
N SER A 51 -13.99 10.61 -6.42
CA SER A 51 -13.04 9.50 -6.38
C SER A 51 -12.52 9.17 -7.79
N PHE A 52 -13.39 9.09 -8.79
CA PHE A 52 -12.97 8.78 -10.16
C PHE A 52 -12.03 9.84 -10.72
N LEU A 53 -12.34 11.13 -10.55
CA LEU A 53 -11.46 12.21 -11.02
C LEU A 53 -10.12 12.21 -10.28
N ALA A 54 -10.12 12.02 -8.97
CA ALA A 54 -8.89 12.03 -8.19
C ALA A 54 -7.98 10.83 -8.51
N THR A 55 -8.55 9.62 -8.67
CA THR A 55 -7.78 8.41 -9.01
C THR A 55 -7.28 8.42 -10.45
N THR A 56 -8.09 8.90 -11.39
CA THR A 56 -7.68 8.95 -12.80
C THR A 56 -6.69 10.08 -13.09
N PHE A 57 -6.66 11.16 -12.30
CA PHE A 57 -5.82 12.32 -12.56
C PHE A 57 -4.32 12.00 -12.69
N PRO A 58 -3.65 11.30 -11.76
CA PRO A 58 -2.22 11.00 -11.89
C PRO A 58 -1.91 10.06 -13.08
N VAL A 59 -2.81 9.12 -13.36
CA VAL A 59 -2.71 8.20 -14.50
C VAL A 59 -2.82 8.95 -15.83
N ALA A 60 -3.82 9.83 -15.94
CA ALA A 60 -4.05 10.68 -17.10
C ALA A 60 -2.87 11.65 -17.32
N ALA A 61 -2.40 12.30 -16.25
CA ALA A 61 -1.28 13.24 -16.28
C ALA A 61 0.00 12.59 -16.83
N LYS A 62 0.26 11.33 -16.49
CA LYS A 62 1.45 10.61 -16.95
C LYS A 62 1.31 10.06 -18.38
N ARG A 63 0.11 9.62 -18.77
CA ARG A 63 -0.12 8.88 -20.02
C ARG A 63 -0.60 9.73 -21.20
N ILE A 64 -1.23 10.86 -20.95
CA ILE A 64 -1.79 11.73 -21.98
C ILE A 64 -0.86 12.93 -22.16
N PRO A 65 0.06 12.92 -23.14
CA PRO A 65 1.03 14.01 -23.34
C PRO A 65 0.38 15.35 -23.72
N ARG A 66 -0.90 15.33 -24.15
CA ARG A 66 -1.67 16.55 -24.47
C ARG A 66 -2.06 17.37 -23.24
N LEU A 67 -2.14 16.75 -22.05
CA LEU A 67 -2.59 17.43 -20.82
C LEU A 67 -1.55 18.39 -20.24
N ARG A 68 -0.29 18.38 -20.74
CA ARG A 68 0.81 19.30 -20.36
C ARG A 68 0.83 19.67 -18.86
N VAL A 69 0.70 18.68 -17.99
CA VAL A 69 0.64 18.91 -16.54
C VAL A 69 2.04 19.32 -16.05
N PRO A 70 2.18 20.39 -15.25
CA PRO A 70 3.45 20.76 -14.66
C PRO A 70 4.00 19.65 -13.74
N ASN A 71 5.31 19.40 -13.77
CA ASN A 71 5.94 18.36 -12.97
C ASN A 71 5.62 18.48 -11.47
N TYR A 72 5.59 19.70 -10.91
CA TYR A 72 5.28 19.91 -9.50
C TYR A 72 3.86 19.47 -9.10
N VAL A 73 2.88 19.53 -10.00
CA VAL A 73 1.50 19.08 -9.72
C VAL A 73 1.45 17.55 -9.66
N TYR A 74 2.16 16.87 -10.57
CA TYR A 74 2.29 15.41 -10.54
C TYR A 74 3.05 14.94 -9.29
N LEU A 75 4.15 15.61 -8.93
CA LEU A 75 4.91 15.33 -7.72
C LEU A 75 4.06 15.54 -6.46
N PHE A 76 3.29 16.63 -6.40
CA PHE A 76 2.35 16.88 -5.32
C PHE A 76 1.41 15.68 -5.15
N ALA A 77 0.69 15.29 -6.21
CA ALA A 77 -0.27 14.18 -6.15
C ALA A 77 0.39 12.88 -5.69
N ARG A 78 1.61 12.59 -6.16
CA ARG A 78 2.36 11.39 -5.78
C ARG A 78 2.70 11.35 -4.30
N TYR A 79 3.37 12.38 -3.79
CA TYR A 79 3.87 12.35 -2.40
C TYR A 79 2.77 12.64 -1.38
N PHE A 80 1.83 13.53 -1.72
CA PHE A 80 0.62 13.71 -0.92
C PHE A 80 -0.14 12.41 -0.77
N GLY A 81 -0.37 11.69 -1.88
CA GLY A 81 -1.04 10.39 -1.88
C GLY A 81 -0.34 9.32 -1.03
N SER A 82 1.00 9.27 -1.02
CA SER A 82 1.75 8.41 -0.09
C SER A 82 1.48 8.74 1.37
N GLY A 83 1.40 10.03 1.71
CA GLY A 83 1.08 10.45 3.07
C GLY A 83 -0.33 10.06 3.48
N VAL A 84 -1.29 10.21 2.54
CA VAL A 84 -2.68 9.80 2.74
C VAL A 84 -2.77 8.31 3.04
N ILE A 85 -2.16 7.43 2.22
CA ILE A 85 -2.21 5.96 2.44
C ILE A 85 -1.64 5.57 3.81
N ILE A 86 -0.53 6.21 4.24
CA ILE A 86 0.05 5.95 5.56
C ILE A 86 -0.93 6.35 6.67
N ALA A 87 -1.55 7.54 6.58
CA ALA A 87 -2.51 7.99 7.57
C ALA A 87 -3.79 7.13 7.58
N THR A 88 -4.28 6.71 6.41
CA THR A 88 -5.43 5.77 6.30
C THR A 88 -5.16 4.50 7.10
N ALA A 89 -3.97 3.92 6.93
CA ALA A 89 -3.62 2.65 7.57
C ALA A 89 -3.71 2.69 9.10
N PHE A 90 -3.27 3.79 9.71
CA PHE A 90 -3.27 3.93 11.18
C PHE A 90 -4.57 4.52 11.73
N ILE A 91 -5.10 5.57 11.12
CA ILE A 91 -6.18 6.38 11.71
C ILE A 91 -7.55 5.95 11.20
N HIS A 92 -7.65 5.50 9.95
CA HIS A 92 -8.95 5.17 9.35
C HIS A 92 -9.20 3.67 9.24
N LEU A 93 -8.20 2.84 9.54
CA LEU A 93 -8.29 1.39 9.49
C LEU A 93 -7.99 0.77 10.84
N LEU A 94 -6.80 1.02 11.39
CA LEU A 94 -6.41 0.39 12.65
C LEU A 94 -7.22 0.92 13.84
N ASP A 95 -7.50 2.23 13.91
CA ASP A 95 -8.27 2.84 15.00
C ASP A 95 -9.74 2.36 15.03
N PRO A 96 -10.53 2.40 13.93
CA PRO A 96 -11.86 1.79 13.91
C PRO A 96 -11.85 0.29 14.24
N ALA A 97 -10.81 -0.45 13.84
CA ALA A 97 -10.70 -1.85 14.22
C ALA A 97 -10.61 -2.06 15.75
N TYR A 98 -10.07 -1.11 16.51
CA TYR A 98 -10.12 -1.13 17.98
C TYR A 98 -11.54 -0.90 18.51
N ASP A 99 -12.30 -0.01 17.89
CA ASP A 99 -13.70 0.24 18.29
C ASP A 99 -14.59 -0.97 18.02
N GLU A 100 -14.27 -1.75 16.98
CA GLU A 100 -15.04 -2.94 16.60
C GLU A 100 -14.69 -4.19 17.42
N ILE A 101 -13.41 -4.58 17.46
CA ILE A 101 -12.97 -5.86 18.08
C ILE A 101 -11.93 -5.69 19.21
N GLY A 102 -11.63 -4.45 19.60
CA GLY A 102 -10.68 -4.17 20.66
C GLY A 102 -11.19 -4.55 22.05
N PRO A 103 -10.33 -4.53 23.08
CA PRO A 103 -10.68 -4.98 24.43
C PRO A 103 -11.83 -4.21 25.08
N ALA A 104 -12.06 -2.95 24.68
CA ALA A 104 -13.12 -2.10 25.17
C ALA A 104 -14.42 -2.21 24.36
N SER A 105 -14.41 -2.92 23.23
CA SER A 105 -15.60 -3.09 22.39
C SER A 105 -16.55 -4.12 22.98
N CYS A 106 -17.80 -4.13 22.49
CA CYS A 106 -18.76 -5.18 22.83
C CYS A 106 -18.21 -6.58 22.51
N VAL A 107 -17.50 -6.72 21.38
CA VAL A 107 -16.87 -7.98 20.99
C VAL A 107 -15.75 -8.34 21.95
N GLY A 108 -14.90 -7.39 22.35
CA GLY A 108 -13.82 -7.62 23.32
C GLY A 108 -14.33 -8.13 24.65
N LEU A 109 -15.33 -7.44 25.20
CA LEU A 109 -15.90 -7.74 26.52
C LEU A 109 -16.70 -9.05 26.56
N THR A 110 -17.07 -9.59 25.41
CA THR A 110 -17.81 -10.86 25.30
C THR A 110 -16.94 -11.97 24.70
N GLY A 111 -17.13 -13.22 25.13
CA GLY A 111 -16.48 -14.37 24.48
C GLY A 111 -14.95 -14.46 24.59
N GLY A 112 -14.29 -13.70 25.47
CA GLY A 112 -12.86 -13.82 25.79
C GLY A 112 -11.90 -13.10 24.83
N TRP A 113 -12.42 -12.28 23.91
CA TRP A 113 -11.60 -11.52 22.96
C TRP A 113 -10.74 -10.44 23.63
N ALA A 114 -11.16 -9.88 24.77
CA ALA A 114 -10.38 -8.90 25.53
C ALA A 114 -9.08 -9.43 26.15
N SER A 115 -8.84 -10.75 26.11
CA SER A 115 -7.60 -11.34 26.63
C SER A 115 -6.35 -10.96 25.84
N TYR A 116 -6.51 -10.49 24.60
CA TYR A 116 -5.40 -10.18 23.71
C TYR A 116 -5.72 -8.98 22.79
N THR A 117 -4.68 -8.29 22.34
CA THR A 117 -4.83 -7.12 21.46
C THR A 117 -5.00 -7.56 20.01
N TRP A 118 -6.20 -8.01 19.65
CA TRP A 118 -6.50 -8.57 18.34
C TRP A 118 -6.25 -7.63 17.15
N PRO A 119 -6.68 -6.35 17.14
CA PRO A 119 -6.47 -5.48 15.99
C PRO A 119 -4.99 -5.38 15.54
N PRO A 120 -4.04 -5.00 16.41
CA PRO A 120 -2.63 -4.90 16.00
C PRO A 120 -2.00 -6.27 15.76
N ALA A 121 -2.49 -7.34 16.38
CA ALA A 121 -1.97 -8.68 16.13
C ALA A 121 -2.32 -9.18 14.73
N ILE A 122 -3.55 -8.94 14.28
CA ILE A 122 -4.00 -9.25 12.92
C ILE A 122 -3.27 -8.36 11.92
N ALA A 123 -3.16 -7.05 12.20
CA ALA A 123 -2.40 -6.13 11.36
C ALA A 123 -0.93 -6.54 11.24
N LEU A 124 -0.27 -6.90 12.35
CA LEU A 124 1.11 -7.38 12.34
C LEU A 124 1.26 -8.67 11.55
N THR A 125 0.33 -9.61 11.70
CA THR A 125 0.32 -10.86 10.92
C THR A 125 0.23 -10.56 9.43
N SER A 126 -0.66 -9.64 9.05
CA SER A 126 -0.80 -9.17 7.66
C SER A 126 0.51 -8.54 7.14
N VAL A 127 1.15 -7.65 7.91
CA VAL A 127 2.47 -7.07 7.56
C VAL A 127 3.51 -8.17 7.34
N MET A 128 3.60 -9.15 8.26
CA MET A 128 4.58 -10.23 8.14
C MET A 128 4.30 -11.12 6.93
N LEU A 129 3.03 -11.41 6.63
CA LEU A 129 2.65 -12.21 5.47
C LEU A 129 3.00 -11.49 4.16
N ILE A 130 2.73 -10.20 4.06
CA ILE A 130 3.06 -9.43 2.85
C ILE A 130 4.56 -9.32 2.67
N PHE A 131 5.31 -9.07 3.76
CA PHE A 131 6.76 -9.12 3.71
C PHE A 131 7.28 -10.46 3.19
N LEU A 132 6.74 -11.59 3.69
CA LEU A 132 7.12 -12.92 3.22
C LEU A 132 6.75 -13.17 1.76
N LEU A 133 5.62 -12.62 1.29
CA LEU A 133 5.20 -12.70 -0.11
C LEU A 133 6.13 -11.87 -1.01
N ASP A 134 6.45 -10.64 -0.63
CA ASP A 134 7.37 -9.76 -1.36
C ASP A 134 8.78 -10.38 -1.42
N PHE A 135 9.34 -10.74 -0.26
CA PHE A 135 10.64 -11.39 -0.16
C PHE A 135 10.66 -12.73 -0.89
N GLY A 136 9.62 -13.55 -0.73
CA GLY A 136 9.50 -14.84 -1.40
C GLY A 136 9.43 -14.70 -2.92
N ALA A 137 8.75 -13.67 -3.43
CA ALA A 137 8.70 -13.38 -4.86
C ALA A 137 10.06 -12.95 -5.41
N GLU A 138 10.81 -12.12 -4.68
CA GLU A 138 12.17 -11.74 -5.04
C GLU A 138 13.12 -12.94 -5.00
N TYR A 139 13.16 -13.66 -3.88
CA TYR A 139 14.02 -14.82 -3.67
C TYR A 139 13.74 -15.95 -4.66
N TYR A 140 12.47 -16.21 -5.00
CA TYR A 140 12.11 -17.21 -6.01
C TYR A 140 12.68 -16.84 -7.38
N VAL A 141 12.61 -15.55 -7.75
CA VAL A 141 13.19 -15.05 -9.00
C VAL A 141 14.71 -15.20 -8.97
N GLU A 142 15.39 -14.83 -7.89
CA GLU A 142 16.84 -15.01 -7.78
C GLU A 142 17.26 -16.47 -7.92
N ARG A 143 16.58 -17.40 -7.22
CA ARG A 143 16.97 -18.82 -7.19
C ARG A 143 16.71 -19.55 -8.50
N LYS A 144 15.59 -19.26 -9.17
CA LYS A 144 15.22 -19.94 -10.42
C LYS A 144 16.06 -19.47 -11.60
N TYR A 145 16.53 -18.23 -11.55
CA TYR A 145 17.24 -17.61 -12.67
C TYR A 145 18.72 -17.35 -12.40
N GLY A 146 19.20 -17.52 -11.16
CA GLY A 146 20.63 -17.52 -10.83
C GLY A 146 21.31 -16.15 -10.90
N PHE A 147 20.54 -15.05 -10.90
CA PHE A 147 21.06 -13.71 -11.11
C PHE A 147 21.13 -12.93 -9.79
N ALA A 148 22.35 -12.57 -9.39
CA ALA A 148 22.60 -11.51 -8.41
C ALA A 148 22.28 -10.15 -9.06
N HIS A 149 21.65 -9.24 -8.32
CA HIS A 149 21.31 -7.88 -8.74
C HIS A 149 22.46 -7.19 -9.50
N SER A 150 22.31 -7.01 -10.82
CA SER A 150 23.05 -6.01 -11.61
C SER A 150 22.11 -4.85 -11.86
N HIS A 151 22.34 -3.75 -11.14
CA HIS A 151 21.50 -2.56 -11.17
C HIS A 151 21.98 -1.58 -12.24
N ASP A 152 22.18 -2.04 -13.49
CA ASP A 152 22.61 -1.20 -14.60
C ASP A 152 21.61 -1.30 -15.77
N VAL A 153 20.53 -0.52 -15.69
CA VAL A 153 19.75 -0.14 -16.88
C VAL A 153 20.28 1.21 -17.35
N GLU A 154 21.42 1.19 -18.05
CA GLU A 154 21.86 2.36 -18.82
C GLU A 154 20.96 2.51 -20.05
N LEU A 155 20.07 3.49 -19.95
CA LEU A 155 19.31 4.07 -21.05
C LEU A 155 20.30 4.57 -22.12
N SER A 156 20.43 3.81 -23.20
CA SER A 156 21.22 4.19 -24.37
C SER A 156 20.65 5.46 -25.02
N THR A 157 21.28 6.60 -24.75
CA THR A 157 21.22 7.79 -25.60
C THR A 157 22.65 8.24 -25.93
N ALA A 158 22.91 8.41 -27.21
CA ALA A 158 24.23 8.56 -27.81
C ALA A 158 24.92 9.89 -27.47
N SER A 159 26.21 9.85 -27.15
CA SER A 159 27.27 10.69 -27.76
C SER A 159 28.65 10.51 -27.10
N GLY A 160 29.66 10.15 -27.91
CA GLY A 160 30.95 10.85 -27.95
C GLY A 160 32.09 10.50 -26.95
N ILE A 161 33.11 9.82 -27.49
CA ILE A 161 34.57 10.10 -27.36
C ILE A 161 35.28 9.89 -25.99
N ASN A 162 36.15 8.87 -25.98
CA ASN A 162 37.38 8.59 -25.20
C ASN A 162 37.34 8.35 -23.66
N PRO A 163 38.12 7.36 -23.14
CA PRO A 163 38.25 7.10 -21.71
C PRO A 163 39.36 7.97 -21.08
N PRO A 164 39.29 8.29 -19.78
CA PRO A 164 40.33 7.73 -18.92
C PRO A 164 39.90 7.41 -17.47
N THR A 165 40.62 6.44 -16.89
CA THR A 165 41.03 6.32 -15.48
C THR A 165 39.98 6.29 -14.35
N GLN A 166 40.04 5.20 -13.58
CA GLN A 166 39.41 4.97 -12.28
C GLN A 166 39.53 6.17 -11.32
N PRO A 167 38.55 6.33 -10.42
CA PRO A 167 38.91 6.06 -9.02
C PRO A 167 37.82 5.28 -8.25
N ASN A 168 38.30 4.28 -7.51
CA ASN A 168 37.92 3.92 -6.14
C ASN A 168 36.46 4.23 -5.70
N ARG A 169 35.60 3.21 -5.65
CA ARG A 169 34.36 3.25 -4.85
C ARG A 169 34.35 2.11 -3.85
N GLN A 170 34.50 2.51 -2.60
CA GLN A 170 34.24 1.72 -1.40
C GLN A 170 32.82 1.17 -1.46
N SER A 171 32.74 -0.15 -1.26
CA SER A 171 31.54 -0.89 -0.96
C SER A 171 30.90 -0.34 0.32
N SER A 172 29.62 0.00 0.24
CA SER A 172 28.80 0.27 1.41
C SER A 172 27.46 -0.43 1.24
N HIS A 173 27.38 -1.69 1.68
CA HIS A 173 26.18 -2.36 2.23
C HIS A 173 26.59 -3.66 2.94
N GLN A 174 27.48 -3.54 3.92
CA GLN A 174 27.66 -4.58 4.93
C GLN A 174 27.35 -3.93 6.28
N PHE A 175 26.09 -4.02 6.71
CA PHE A 175 25.66 -4.03 8.13
C PHE A 175 24.13 -4.22 8.23
N LEU A 176 23.71 -5.05 9.19
CA LEU A 176 22.38 -5.59 9.57
C LEU A 176 22.02 -6.91 8.86
N HIS A 177 22.19 -8.12 9.45
CA HIS A 177 22.18 -8.52 10.86
C HIS A 177 23.23 -9.60 11.17
N SER A 178 24.03 -9.39 12.22
CA SER A 178 24.78 -10.44 12.90
C SER A 178 23.94 -10.98 14.06
N ALA A 179 23.67 -12.29 14.04
CA ALA A 179 23.38 -13.12 15.21
C ALA A 179 23.74 -14.58 14.85
N ASP A 180 25.04 -14.88 14.87
CA ASP A 180 25.64 -16.03 15.57
C ASP A 180 27.08 -16.26 15.10
N GLN A 181 27.91 -16.55 16.08
CA GLN A 181 29.36 -16.63 16.07
C GLN A 181 29.81 -18.10 15.93
N ASP A 182 31.08 -18.30 15.55
CA ASP A 182 31.86 -19.56 15.48
C ASP A 182 31.93 -20.21 14.07
N CYS A 183 33.08 -20.54 13.47
CA CYS A 183 34.48 -20.57 13.89
C CYS A 183 35.41 -20.53 12.64
N VAL A 184 36.51 -19.77 12.75
CA VAL A 184 37.90 -20.03 12.34
C VAL A 184 38.16 -21.03 11.20
N VAL A 185 38.86 -20.61 10.13
CA VAL A 185 40.24 -21.05 9.75
C VAL A 185 40.79 -20.09 8.66
N ASN A 186 41.79 -19.29 9.02
CA ASN A 186 42.81 -18.81 8.07
C ASN A 186 43.87 -19.92 7.92
N PRO A 187 44.53 -20.01 6.75
CA PRO A 187 45.97 -19.84 6.83
C PRO A 187 46.50 -18.89 5.76
N ALA A 188 47.25 -17.91 6.25
CA ALA A 188 48.23 -17.20 5.47
C ALA A 188 49.35 -18.15 5.04
N VAL A 189 49.73 -18.10 3.76
CA VAL A 189 51.10 -18.40 3.33
C VAL A 189 51.52 -17.31 2.36
N GLN A 190 52.35 -16.40 2.87
CA GLN A 190 53.20 -15.53 2.06
C GLN A 190 54.46 -16.31 1.68
N VAL A 191 54.81 -16.35 0.39
CA VAL A 191 56.20 -16.50 -0.05
C VAL A 191 56.40 -15.61 -1.28
N ALA A 192 57.37 -14.70 -1.17
CA ALA A 192 57.90 -13.85 -2.22
C ALA A 192 58.85 -14.62 -3.15
N GLY A 193 58.95 -14.22 -4.41
CA GLY A 193 59.97 -14.72 -5.33
C GLY A 193 59.88 -14.13 -6.74
N ASN A 194 60.89 -13.34 -7.11
CA ASN A 194 61.05 -12.67 -8.40
C ASN A 194 61.29 -13.64 -9.59
N ASN A 195 61.21 -13.04 -10.79
CA ASN A 195 62.04 -13.24 -11.99
C ASN A 195 61.42 -13.87 -13.26
N ASP A 196 61.62 -13.12 -14.34
CA ASP A 196 61.95 -13.49 -15.72
C ASP A 196 60.85 -13.87 -16.75
N ILE A 197 60.81 -13.04 -17.80
CA ILE A 197 60.24 -13.30 -19.13
C ILE A 197 61.31 -14.03 -19.96
N PRO A 198 60.95 -15.03 -20.79
CA PRO A 198 61.15 -14.84 -22.22
C PRO A 198 59.99 -15.33 -23.10
N SER A 199 59.90 -14.65 -24.24
CA SER A 199 59.01 -14.78 -25.39
C SER A 199 58.93 -16.19 -26.00
N ALA A 200 57.75 -16.57 -26.49
CA ALA A 200 57.60 -17.46 -27.64
C ALA A 200 56.26 -17.23 -28.35
N GLU A 201 56.34 -16.87 -29.63
CA GLU A 201 55.24 -16.78 -30.59
C GLU A 201 54.52 -18.12 -30.74
N ARG A 202 53.18 -18.08 -30.80
CA ARG A 202 52.45 -18.89 -31.77
C ARG A 202 51.11 -18.28 -32.14
N ALA A 203 51.02 -17.91 -33.41
CA ALA A 203 49.83 -17.50 -34.10
C ALA A 203 48.74 -18.59 -34.02
N GLY A 204 47.53 -18.17 -33.68
CA GLY A 204 46.30 -18.92 -33.84
C GLY A 204 45.19 -17.92 -34.20
N SER A 205 44.88 -17.85 -35.49
CA SER A 205 43.75 -17.12 -36.05
C SER A 205 42.47 -17.52 -35.30
N PHE A 206 41.88 -16.60 -34.53
CA PHE A 206 40.58 -16.82 -33.91
C PHE A 206 39.50 -16.22 -34.82
N ASP A 207 38.61 -17.10 -35.28
CA ASP A 207 37.60 -16.85 -36.29
C ASP A 207 36.64 -15.70 -35.92
N LYS A 208 36.45 -14.78 -36.87
CA LYS A 208 35.48 -13.66 -36.83
C LYS A 208 34.03 -14.10 -37.07
N HIS A 209 33.63 -15.31 -36.67
CA HIS A 209 32.28 -15.84 -36.90
C HIS A 209 31.51 -16.18 -35.60
N ALA A 210 31.70 -15.39 -34.54
CA ALA A 210 30.92 -15.49 -33.30
C ALA A 210 30.34 -14.13 -32.85
N LEU A 211 29.94 -13.28 -33.79
CA LEU A 211 29.30 -11.98 -33.51
C LEU A 211 28.00 -11.80 -34.29
N ALA A 212 27.17 -12.84 -34.34
CA ALA A 212 25.81 -12.76 -34.87
C ALA A 212 24.74 -13.43 -33.99
N GLU A 213 25.13 -14.14 -32.91
CA GLU A 213 24.20 -14.89 -32.06
C GLU A 213 23.98 -14.25 -30.66
N THR A 214 24.56 -13.08 -30.41
CA THR A 214 24.43 -12.38 -29.11
C THR A 214 23.37 -11.27 -29.10
N ILE A 215 22.76 -10.97 -30.26
CA ILE A 215 21.74 -9.91 -30.37
C ILE A 215 20.34 -10.45 -30.04
N ASP A 216 20.04 -11.71 -30.35
CA ASP A 216 18.70 -12.29 -30.16
C ASP A 216 18.44 -12.72 -28.70
N GLY A 217 19.47 -13.25 -28.02
CA GLY A 217 19.39 -13.60 -26.59
C GLY A 217 19.23 -12.39 -25.67
N LYS A 218 19.83 -11.24 -26.02
CA LYS A 218 19.75 -10.01 -25.20
C LYS A 218 18.36 -9.36 -25.27
N SER A 219 17.68 -9.42 -26.42
CA SER A 219 16.29 -8.95 -26.55
C SER A 219 15.28 -9.88 -25.87
N LEU A 220 15.52 -11.20 -25.89
CA LEU A 220 14.69 -12.18 -25.20
C LEU A 220 14.81 -12.04 -23.68
N ASP A 221 16.02 -11.95 -23.14
CA ASP A 221 16.24 -11.78 -21.69
C ASP A 221 15.68 -10.45 -21.16
N ASP A 222 15.85 -9.35 -21.90
CA ASP A 222 15.32 -8.04 -21.51
C ASP A 222 13.78 -8.00 -21.56
N SER A 223 13.16 -8.70 -22.54
CA SER A 223 11.70 -8.84 -22.64
C SER A 223 11.12 -9.66 -21.48
N ILE A 224 11.82 -10.73 -21.07
CA ILE A 224 11.43 -11.60 -19.96
C ILE A 224 11.63 -10.88 -18.61
N TYR A 225 12.68 -10.08 -18.46
CA TYR A 225 12.92 -9.27 -17.28
C TYR A 225 11.83 -8.20 -17.09
N GLY A 226 11.51 -7.46 -18.15
CA GLY A 226 10.47 -6.43 -18.12
C GLY A 226 9.08 -6.99 -17.78
N GLU A 227 8.74 -8.18 -18.30
CA GLU A 227 7.46 -8.82 -17.98
C GLU A 227 7.36 -9.25 -16.51
N ARG A 228 8.46 -9.73 -15.91
CA ARG A 228 8.48 -10.16 -14.50
C ARG A 228 8.45 -9.00 -13.53
N ALA A 229 9.25 -7.96 -13.79
CA ALA A 229 9.22 -6.74 -13.00
C ALA A 229 7.82 -6.11 -13.03
N PHE A 230 7.15 -6.13 -14.18
CA PHE A 230 5.75 -5.75 -14.30
C PHE A 230 4.83 -6.64 -13.44
N ARG A 231 4.97 -7.97 -13.52
CA ARG A 231 4.17 -8.93 -12.72
C ARG A 231 4.34 -8.76 -11.21
N GLN A 232 5.54 -8.44 -10.74
CA GLN A 232 5.78 -8.16 -9.32
C GLN A 232 5.13 -6.85 -8.89
N GLN A 233 5.34 -5.76 -9.63
CA GLN A 233 4.76 -4.46 -9.31
C GLN A 233 3.24 -4.45 -9.36
N ILE A 234 2.64 -5.15 -10.33
CA ILE A 234 1.18 -5.27 -10.39
C ILE A 234 0.64 -6.17 -9.29
N ALA A 235 1.35 -7.24 -8.89
CA ALA A 235 0.93 -8.08 -7.78
C ALA A 235 0.91 -7.29 -6.46
N ALA A 236 1.98 -6.56 -6.15
CA ALA A 236 2.04 -5.67 -4.99
C ALA A 236 0.92 -4.62 -5.02
N PHE A 237 0.66 -4.01 -6.18
CA PHE A 237 -0.45 -3.08 -6.34
C PHE A 237 -1.82 -3.72 -6.10
N LEU A 238 -2.06 -4.92 -6.63
CA LEU A 238 -3.34 -5.64 -6.44
C LEU A 238 -3.55 -6.04 -4.97
N ILE A 239 -2.47 -6.35 -4.23
CA ILE A 239 -2.55 -6.60 -2.79
C ILE A 239 -2.96 -5.33 -2.05
N LEU A 240 -2.35 -4.18 -2.37
CA LEU A 240 -2.78 -2.88 -1.83
C LEU A 240 -4.24 -2.59 -2.17
N GLU A 241 -4.63 -2.77 -3.43
CA GLU A 241 -5.98 -2.46 -3.91
C GLU A 241 -7.01 -3.36 -3.24
N PHE A 242 -6.69 -4.62 -2.98
CA PHE A 242 -7.52 -5.53 -2.21
C PHE A 242 -7.80 -5.00 -0.79
N GLY A 243 -6.78 -4.52 -0.07
CA GLY A 243 -6.96 -3.93 1.27
C GLY A 243 -7.83 -2.66 1.22
N VAL A 244 -7.58 -1.79 0.25
CA VAL A 244 -8.36 -0.56 0.07
C VAL A 244 -9.83 -0.84 -0.32
N ILE A 245 -10.09 -1.87 -1.13
CA ILE A 245 -11.45 -2.21 -1.56
C ILE A 245 -12.32 -2.60 -0.36
N PHE A 246 -11.84 -3.45 0.55
CA PHE A 246 -12.65 -3.84 1.72
C PHE A 246 -12.97 -2.65 2.62
N HIS A 247 -11.96 -1.82 2.87
CA HIS A 247 -12.13 -0.57 3.60
C HIS A 247 -13.21 0.32 2.96
N SER A 248 -13.12 0.51 1.64
CA SER A 248 -14.07 1.30 0.86
C SER A 248 -15.49 0.71 0.86
N VAL A 249 -15.62 -0.62 0.96
CA VAL A 249 -16.92 -1.30 1.09
C VAL A 249 -17.55 -1.00 2.44
N ILE A 250 -16.80 -1.15 3.53
CA ILE A 250 -17.28 -0.91 4.90
C ILE A 250 -17.68 0.56 5.06
N ILE A 251 -16.83 1.50 4.64
CA ILE A 251 -17.15 2.94 4.66
C ILE A 251 -18.43 3.23 3.87
N GLY A 252 -18.55 2.69 2.66
CA GLY A 252 -19.72 2.93 1.82
C GLY A 252 -21.00 2.38 2.43
N LEU A 253 -20.96 1.18 3.01
CA LEU A 253 -22.08 0.56 3.69
C LEU A 253 -22.52 1.39 4.90
N ASN A 254 -21.56 1.77 5.75
CA ASN A 254 -21.79 2.57 6.96
C ASN A 254 -22.36 3.95 6.62
N LEU A 255 -21.82 4.65 5.61
CA LEU A 255 -22.40 5.92 5.15
C LEU A 255 -23.83 5.78 4.61
N GLY A 256 -24.13 4.62 3.99
CA GLY A 256 -25.48 4.29 3.51
C GLY A 256 -26.51 4.19 4.64
N VAL A 257 -26.12 3.68 5.81
CA VAL A 257 -27.00 3.43 6.96
C VAL A 257 -26.86 4.44 8.10
N ALA A 258 -25.83 5.30 8.07
CA ALA A 258 -25.50 6.30 9.10
C ALA A 258 -26.72 7.10 9.57
N GLY A 259 -26.82 7.47 10.84
CA GLY A 259 -27.92 8.24 11.40
C GLY A 259 -27.66 9.74 11.42
N GLU A 260 -27.66 10.31 12.63
CA GLU A 260 -27.50 11.75 12.85
C GLU A 260 -26.11 12.28 12.45
N GLU A 261 -25.11 11.41 12.40
CA GLU A 261 -23.73 11.71 12.00
C GLU A 261 -23.56 11.89 10.48
N PHE A 262 -24.54 11.48 9.66
CA PHE A 262 -24.48 11.56 8.20
C PHE A 262 -24.07 12.95 7.66
N PRO A 263 -24.59 14.09 8.16
CA PRO A 263 -24.22 15.42 7.65
C PRO A 263 -22.74 15.78 7.87
N THR A 264 -22.10 15.16 8.85
CA THR A 264 -20.66 15.32 9.12
C THR A 264 -19.86 14.31 8.32
N LEU A 265 -20.26 13.03 8.35
CA LEU A 265 -19.56 11.95 7.65
C LEU A 265 -19.55 12.16 6.13
N TYR A 266 -20.66 12.56 5.54
CA TYR A 266 -20.78 12.68 4.09
C TYR A 266 -19.69 13.57 3.46
N PRO A 267 -19.56 14.87 3.81
CA PRO A 267 -18.51 15.71 3.24
C PRO A 267 -17.10 15.22 3.57
N VAL A 268 -16.88 14.64 4.76
CA VAL A 268 -15.58 14.09 5.17
C VAL A 268 -15.19 12.91 4.27
N ILE A 269 -16.10 11.97 4.02
CA ILE A 269 -15.86 10.80 3.16
C ILE A 269 -15.63 11.20 1.70
N VAL A 270 -16.26 12.27 1.20
CA VAL A 270 -15.96 12.80 -0.15
C VAL A 270 -14.48 13.20 -0.27
N PHE A 271 -13.95 13.92 0.72
CA PHE A 271 -12.54 14.30 0.72
C PHE A 271 -11.61 13.11 0.99
N HIS A 272 -11.98 12.23 1.93
CA HIS A 272 -11.24 11.00 2.23
C HIS A 272 -11.04 10.16 0.96
N GLN A 273 -12.13 9.82 0.27
CA GLN A 273 -12.09 8.97 -0.92
C GLN A 273 -11.38 9.65 -2.09
N ALA A 274 -11.50 10.98 -2.23
CA ALA A 274 -10.74 11.70 -3.24
C ALA A 274 -9.22 11.65 -2.96
N PHE A 275 -8.81 11.87 -1.71
CA PHE A 275 -7.39 11.87 -1.35
C PHE A 275 -6.75 10.49 -1.41
N GLU A 276 -7.46 9.46 -0.94
CA GLU A 276 -6.99 8.08 -1.04
C GLU A 276 -6.91 7.63 -2.51
N GLY A 277 -7.91 8.02 -3.31
CA GLY A 277 -7.91 7.80 -4.76
C GLY A 277 -6.72 8.43 -5.46
N LEU A 278 -6.33 9.64 -5.08
CA LEU A 278 -5.12 10.30 -5.59
C LEU A 278 -3.85 9.47 -5.32
N GLY A 279 -3.75 8.84 -4.14
CA GLY A 279 -2.64 7.96 -3.77
C GLY A 279 -2.56 6.68 -4.62
N ILE A 280 -3.70 6.01 -4.79
CA ILE A 280 -3.81 4.82 -5.65
C ILE A 280 -3.49 5.18 -7.10
N GLY A 281 -4.07 6.26 -7.61
CA GLY A 281 -3.80 6.78 -8.95
C GLY A 281 -2.33 7.08 -9.18
N ALA A 282 -1.67 7.68 -8.18
CA ALA A 282 -0.24 7.97 -8.24
C ALA A 282 0.62 6.71 -8.32
N ARG A 283 0.31 5.67 -7.53
CA ARG A 283 0.99 4.35 -7.62
C ARG A 283 0.76 3.69 -8.97
N LEU A 284 -0.47 3.72 -9.44
CA LEU A 284 -0.83 3.14 -10.71
C LEU A 284 -0.16 3.86 -11.91
N SER A 285 0.13 5.16 -11.76
CA SER A 285 0.79 5.96 -12.80
C SER A 285 2.24 5.56 -13.06
N VAL A 286 2.93 4.98 -12.08
CA VAL A 286 4.36 4.64 -12.19
C VAL A 286 4.61 3.22 -12.70
N ILE A 287 3.60 2.34 -12.66
CA ILE A 287 3.73 0.96 -13.15
C ILE A 287 3.87 0.98 -14.69
N PRO A 288 4.87 0.28 -15.28
CA PRO A 288 5.11 0.25 -16.72
C PRO A 288 4.24 -0.82 -17.40
N PHE A 289 3.01 -0.46 -17.78
CA PHE A 289 2.10 -1.41 -18.43
C PHE A 289 2.54 -1.73 -19.88
N PRO A 290 2.57 -3.02 -20.27
CA PRO A 290 2.90 -3.43 -21.64
C PRO A 290 1.83 -2.95 -22.63
N ARG A 291 2.21 -2.88 -23.92
CA ARG A 291 1.35 -2.27 -24.96
C ARG A 291 -0.05 -2.90 -25.07
N GLY A 292 -0.19 -4.20 -24.80
CA GLY A 292 -1.47 -4.92 -24.80
C GLY A 292 -2.39 -4.63 -23.60
N LEU A 293 -1.85 -4.13 -22.48
CA LEU A 293 -2.59 -3.90 -21.23
C LEU A 293 -2.73 -2.41 -20.89
N LYS A 294 -2.67 -1.52 -21.88
CA LYS A 294 -2.83 -0.06 -21.68
C LYS A 294 -4.19 0.35 -21.10
N TRP A 295 -5.22 -0.49 -21.26
CA TRP A 295 -6.57 -0.28 -20.73
C TRP A 295 -6.69 -0.63 -19.24
N MET A 296 -5.86 -1.57 -18.76
CA MET A 296 -5.91 -2.08 -17.39
C MET A 296 -5.91 -1.01 -16.29
N PRO A 297 -5.04 0.03 -16.30
CA PRO A 297 -5.05 1.03 -15.24
C PRO A 297 -6.36 1.84 -15.20
N TRP A 298 -7.03 2.03 -16.32
CA TRP A 298 -8.33 2.73 -16.34
C TRP A 298 -9.41 1.88 -15.70
N VAL A 299 -9.33 0.55 -15.88
CA VAL A 299 -10.25 -0.39 -15.23
C VAL A 299 -9.97 -0.48 -13.73
N LEU A 300 -8.71 -0.49 -13.29
CA LEU A 300 -8.37 -0.44 -11.87
C LEU A 300 -8.81 0.89 -11.22
N CYS A 301 -8.62 2.03 -11.91
CA CYS A 301 -9.19 3.31 -11.44
C CYS A 301 -10.71 3.26 -11.30
N ALA A 302 -11.40 2.65 -12.28
CA ALA A 302 -12.85 2.50 -12.23
C ALA A 302 -13.29 1.54 -11.12
N ALA A 303 -12.56 0.45 -10.90
CA ALA A 303 -12.82 -0.51 -9.83
C ALA A 303 -12.79 0.17 -8.46
N TYR A 304 -11.73 0.93 -8.16
CA TYR A 304 -11.68 1.75 -6.96
C TYR A 304 -12.84 2.75 -6.89
N GLY A 305 -13.03 3.56 -7.93
CA GLY A 305 -14.01 4.65 -7.91
C GLY A 305 -15.47 4.19 -7.81
N LEU A 306 -15.79 2.99 -8.29
CA LEU A 306 -17.14 2.41 -8.25
C LEU A 306 -17.43 1.66 -6.94
N THR A 307 -16.41 1.18 -6.22
CA THR A 307 -16.59 0.38 -5.00
C THR A 307 -17.44 1.11 -3.97
N THR A 308 -17.05 2.31 -3.52
CA THR A 308 -17.78 3.05 -2.48
C THR A 308 -19.20 3.44 -2.90
N PRO A 309 -19.45 3.99 -4.11
CA PRO A 309 -20.82 4.28 -4.57
C PRO A 309 -21.74 3.06 -4.64
N ILE A 310 -21.21 1.90 -5.08
CA ILE A 310 -21.98 0.65 -5.08
C ILE A 310 -22.31 0.23 -3.65
N SER A 311 -21.33 0.30 -2.74
CA SER A 311 -21.53 -0.03 -1.32
C SER A 311 -22.52 0.91 -0.62
N ILE A 312 -22.51 2.21 -0.94
CA ILE A 312 -23.53 3.16 -0.46
C ILE A 312 -24.91 2.77 -0.98
N ALA A 313 -25.04 2.43 -2.26
CA ALA A 313 -26.31 2.01 -2.83
C ALA A 313 -26.85 0.73 -2.16
N ILE A 314 -25.96 -0.24 -1.88
CA ILE A 314 -26.29 -1.44 -1.10
C ILE A 314 -26.70 -1.06 0.33
N GLY A 315 -25.97 -0.17 0.99
CA GLY A 315 -26.30 0.32 2.34
C GLY A 315 -27.66 1.00 2.41
N ILE A 316 -28.00 1.84 1.43
CA ILE A 316 -29.35 2.41 1.31
C ILE A 316 -30.40 1.30 1.14
N GLY A 317 -30.12 0.27 0.33
CA GLY A 317 -31.03 -0.86 0.13
C GLY A 317 -31.24 -1.72 1.39
N LEU A 318 -30.19 -1.88 2.19
CA LEU A 318 -30.21 -2.64 3.44
C LEU A 318 -30.50 -1.77 4.68
N SER A 319 -30.74 -0.47 4.50
CA SER A 319 -30.88 0.55 5.55
C SER A 319 -32.03 0.35 6.52
N THR A 320 -32.84 -0.70 6.39
CA THR A 320 -33.91 -1.06 7.35
C THR A 320 -33.62 -2.37 8.09
N GLN A 321 -32.67 -3.16 7.61
CA GLN A 321 -32.39 -4.53 8.08
C GLN A 321 -30.96 -4.71 8.60
N TYR A 322 -30.02 -3.92 8.09
CA TYR A 322 -28.62 -3.98 8.50
C TYR A 322 -28.40 -3.15 9.76
N ASN A 323 -27.85 -3.78 10.80
CA ASN A 323 -27.38 -3.13 12.01
C ASN A 323 -25.84 -3.25 12.04
N SER A 324 -25.17 -2.11 11.85
CA SER A 324 -23.70 -2.00 11.85
C SER A 324 -23.09 -2.31 13.22
N GLY A 325 -23.83 -2.11 14.32
CA GLY A 325 -23.37 -2.40 15.68
C GLY A 325 -23.66 -3.83 16.17
N SER A 326 -24.15 -4.71 15.29
CA SER A 326 -24.37 -6.12 15.65
C SER A 326 -23.03 -6.84 15.85
N PHE A 327 -22.97 -7.77 16.81
CA PHE A 327 -21.74 -8.53 17.11
C PHE A 327 -21.03 -9.11 15.87
N THR A 328 -21.80 -9.68 14.93
CA THR A 328 -21.23 -10.24 13.69
C THR A 328 -20.70 -9.15 12.76
N ALA A 329 -21.37 -8.00 12.65
CA ALA A 329 -20.89 -6.88 11.84
C ALA A 329 -19.56 -6.36 12.38
N ASN A 330 -19.47 -6.14 13.70
CA ASN A 330 -18.26 -5.67 14.37
C ASN A 330 -17.09 -6.65 14.19
N VAL A 331 -17.32 -7.96 14.37
CA VAL A 331 -16.27 -8.98 14.15
C VAL A 331 -15.76 -8.94 12.70
N VAL A 332 -16.67 -8.88 11.72
CA VAL A 332 -16.27 -8.87 10.30
C VAL A 332 -15.54 -7.57 9.95
N SER A 333 -16.07 -6.41 10.35
CA SER A 333 -15.46 -5.11 10.08
C SER A 333 -14.08 -5.02 10.73
N GLY A 334 -13.99 -5.26 12.04
CA GLY A 334 -12.72 -5.14 12.76
C GLY A 334 -11.63 -6.09 12.26
N VAL A 335 -11.98 -7.31 11.83
CA VAL A 335 -11.00 -8.23 11.22
C VAL A 335 -10.56 -7.73 9.84
N LEU A 336 -11.49 -7.33 8.98
CA LEU A 336 -11.16 -6.83 7.64
C LEU A 336 -10.36 -5.52 7.69
N ASP A 337 -10.73 -4.60 8.59
CA ASP A 337 -10.02 -3.34 8.80
C ASP A 337 -8.63 -3.58 9.37
N SER A 338 -8.46 -4.54 10.30
CA SER A 338 -7.13 -4.91 10.82
C SER A 338 -6.22 -5.52 9.74
N ILE A 339 -6.76 -6.41 8.89
CA ILE A 339 -5.99 -7.00 7.77
C ILE A 339 -5.58 -5.90 6.78
N SER A 340 -6.52 -5.02 6.44
CA SER A 340 -6.32 -3.90 5.51
C SER A 340 -5.33 -2.89 6.06
N ALA A 341 -5.40 -2.56 7.36
CA ALA A 341 -4.42 -1.74 8.06
C ALA A 341 -3.01 -2.31 7.88
N GLY A 342 -2.82 -3.61 8.14
CA GLY A 342 -1.52 -4.26 7.94
C GLY A 342 -1.01 -4.18 6.51
N ILE A 343 -1.89 -4.35 5.51
CA ILE A 343 -1.56 -4.20 4.09
C ILE A 343 -1.06 -2.79 3.78
N LEU A 344 -1.81 -1.77 4.21
CA LEU A 344 -1.47 -0.38 3.93
C LEU A 344 -0.28 0.10 4.75
N ILE A 345 -0.05 -0.42 5.96
CA ILE A 345 1.14 -0.11 6.77
C ILE A 345 2.40 -0.56 6.04
N PHE A 346 2.44 -1.83 5.59
CA PHE A 346 3.60 -2.34 4.85
C PHE A 346 3.80 -1.55 3.56
N THR A 347 2.74 -1.36 2.78
CA THR A 347 2.83 -0.68 1.49
C THR A 347 3.24 0.79 1.65
N GLY A 348 2.62 1.51 2.59
CA GLY A 348 2.91 2.92 2.86
C GLY A 348 4.33 3.15 3.37
N LEU A 349 4.77 2.37 4.36
CA LEU A 349 6.08 2.57 4.98
C LEU A 349 7.23 1.99 4.16
N VAL A 350 7.10 0.77 3.66
CA VAL A 350 8.19 0.06 2.96
C VAL A 350 8.18 0.42 1.48
N GLU A 351 7.06 0.18 0.79
CA GLU A 351 7.02 0.27 -0.67
C GLU A 351 6.89 1.70 -1.21
N MET A 352 6.35 2.63 -0.43
CA MET A 352 6.21 4.03 -0.82
C MET A 352 7.30 4.87 -0.15
N LEU A 353 7.30 4.97 1.18
CA LEU A 353 8.19 5.89 1.91
C LEU A 353 9.66 5.48 1.81
N ALA A 354 10.02 4.28 2.26
CA ALA A 354 11.41 3.84 2.27
C ALA A 354 11.96 3.68 0.85
N ARG A 355 11.20 3.06 -0.06
CA ARG A 355 11.61 2.87 -1.45
C ARG A 355 11.82 4.20 -2.20
N ASP A 356 10.97 5.21 -2.01
CA ASP A 356 11.11 6.49 -2.72
C ASP A 356 12.20 7.41 -2.13
N PHE A 357 12.43 7.38 -0.82
CA PHE A 357 13.34 8.33 -0.15
C PHE A 357 14.69 7.74 0.31
N LEU A 358 14.70 6.50 0.79
CA LEU A 358 15.90 5.87 1.38
C LEU A 358 16.63 4.97 0.37
N PHE A 359 15.89 4.21 -0.43
CA PHE A 359 16.46 3.17 -1.29
C PHE A 359 16.49 3.51 -2.77
N ASN A 360 16.11 4.73 -3.16
CA ASN A 360 16.14 5.13 -4.57
C ASN A 360 17.55 5.61 -4.99
N PRO A 361 18.32 4.84 -5.80
CA PRO A 361 19.65 5.23 -6.23
C PRO A 361 19.64 6.46 -7.16
N ASN A 362 18.51 6.71 -7.83
CA ASN A 362 18.29 7.83 -8.75
C ASN A 362 17.52 9.00 -8.08
N ARG A 363 17.52 9.08 -6.75
CA ARG A 363 16.88 10.17 -6.01
C ARG A 363 17.46 11.52 -6.43
N THR A 364 16.60 12.52 -6.55
CA THR A 364 17.00 13.88 -6.91
C THR A 364 18.05 14.41 -5.91
N ARG A 365 19.12 15.04 -6.41
CA ARG A 365 20.14 15.69 -5.57
C ARG A 365 19.80 17.14 -5.22
N ASN A 366 18.73 17.68 -5.79
CA ASN A 366 18.29 19.04 -5.54
C ASN A 366 17.51 19.11 -4.21
N THR A 367 18.06 19.83 -3.24
CA THR A 367 17.46 20.01 -1.91
C THR A 367 16.06 20.61 -1.97
N LYS A 368 15.80 21.54 -2.91
CA LYS A 368 14.49 22.18 -3.04
C LYS A 368 13.39 21.19 -3.40
N ASP A 369 13.69 20.27 -4.31
CA ASP A 369 12.73 19.25 -4.74
C ASP A 369 12.47 18.23 -3.62
N ILE A 370 13.52 17.83 -2.88
CA ILE A 370 13.36 16.94 -1.71
C ILE A 370 12.48 17.60 -0.63
N ILE A 371 12.74 18.86 -0.30
CA ILE A 371 11.92 19.60 0.69
C ILE A 371 10.47 19.66 0.22
N PHE A 372 10.23 19.97 -1.05
CA PHE A 372 8.88 19.99 -1.61
C PHE A 372 8.19 18.62 -1.48
N MET A 373 8.89 17.54 -1.84
CA MET A 373 8.37 16.17 -1.72
C MET A 373 8.01 15.79 -0.28
N LEU A 374 8.88 16.13 0.69
CA LEU A 374 8.62 15.88 2.10
C LEU A 374 7.44 16.71 2.62
N VAL A 375 7.36 17.99 2.27
CA VAL A 375 6.22 18.84 2.65
C VAL A 375 4.90 18.27 2.12
N CYS A 376 4.87 17.83 0.86
CA CYS A 376 3.67 17.19 0.29
C CYS A 376 3.29 15.91 1.03
N LEU A 377 4.27 15.06 1.35
CA LEU A 377 4.07 13.84 2.12
C LEU A 377 3.46 14.13 3.50
N PHE A 378 4.09 15.00 4.29
CA PHE A 378 3.61 15.35 5.63
C PHE A 378 2.27 16.07 5.59
N LEU A 379 2.01 16.87 4.55
CA LEU A 379 0.70 17.48 4.34
C LEU A 379 -0.38 16.40 4.08
N GLY A 380 -0.07 15.37 3.29
CA GLY A 380 -0.96 14.23 3.08
C GLY A 380 -1.28 13.49 4.38
N VAL A 381 -0.25 13.18 5.17
CA VAL A 381 -0.42 12.57 6.50
C VAL A 381 -1.29 13.45 7.40
N GLY A 382 -0.97 14.74 7.50
CA GLY A 382 -1.66 15.67 8.38
C GLY A 382 -3.11 15.94 8.02
N ILE A 383 -3.42 16.13 6.73
CA ILE A 383 -4.79 16.36 6.27
C ILE A 383 -5.63 15.09 6.46
N MET A 384 -5.09 13.93 6.09
CA MET A 384 -5.84 12.68 6.23
C MET A 384 -6.06 12.31 7.71
N ALA A 385 -5.05 12.51 8.56
CA ALA A 385 -5.20 12.38 10.01
C ALA A 385 -6.26 13.32 10.58
N LEU A 386 -6.28 14.57 10.11
CA LEU A 386 -7.25 15.57 10.54
C LEU A 386 -8.69 15.17 10.15
N LEU A 387 -8.89 14.59 8.96
CA LEU A 387 -10.19 14.06 8.56
C LEU A 387 -10.68 12.96 9.51
N GLY A 388 -9.77 12.16 10.07
CA GLY A 388 -10.09 11.10 11.05
C GLY A 388 -10.68 11.59 12.37
N LYS A 389 -10.62 12.89 12.66
CA LYS A 389 -11.34 13.46 13.81
C LYS A 389 -12.87 13.49 13.59
N TRP A 390 -13.29 13.56 12.34
CA TRP A 390 -14.70 13.74 11.94
C TRP A 390 -15.25 12.63 11.07
N ALA A 391 -14.38 11.70 10.65
CA ALA A 391 -14.76 10.41 10.10
C ALA A 391 -15.05 9.48 11.28
#